data_AF-A0A6G9YFR7-F1
#
_entry.id   AF-A0A6G9YFR7-F1
#
_cell.length_a   1.000
_cell.length_b   1.000
_cell.length_c   1.000
_cell.angle_alpha   90.00
_cell.angle_beta   90.00
_cell.angle_gamma   90.00
#
_symmetry.space_group_name_H-M   'P 1'
#
loop_
_entity.id
_entity.type
_entity.pdbx_description
1 polymer ?
#
loop_
_entity_poly.entity_id
_entity_poly.type
_entity_poly.pdbx_seq_one_letter_code
_entity_poly.pdbx_strand_id
1 'polypeptide(L)' 'MSDAAELLSRTLSAPLPAEFDRLSEAELAQLDRLLRAAEQRRAERLGAAIDSGLRLIPRLMRPAVKRALGL' A
#
# COMPACT_ATOMS: atom_id res chain seq x y z
N MET A 1 24.45 1.77 -2.90
CA MET A 1 23.10 1.19 -3.13
C MET A 1 22.55 1.81 -4.40
N SER A 2 21.90 1.04 -5.26
CA SER A 2 21.30 1.56 -6.51
C SER A 2 20.02 2.34 -6.22
N ASP A 3 19.64 3.25 -7.13
CA ASP A 3 18.40 4.04 -7.02
C ASP A 3 17.15 3.13 -6.92
N ALA A 4 17.16 1.99 -7.62
CA ALA A 4 16.07 1.02 -7.57
C ALA A 4 15.92 0.34 -6.20
N ALA A 5 17.04 0.04 -5.51
CA ALA A 5 17.02 -0.50 -4.16
C ALA A 5 16.53 0.54 -3.14
N GLU A 6 16.91 1.81 -3.29
CA GLU A 6 16.43 2.88 -2.41
C GLU A 6 14.91 3.08 -2.52
N LEU A 7 14.37 3.10 -3.75
CA LEU A 7 12.93 3.20 -4.00
C LEU A 7 12.15 2.06 -3.35
N LEU A 8 12.65 0.84 -3.48
CA LEU A 8 12.02 -0.35 -2.93
C LEU A 8 12.04 -0.37 -1.40
N SER A 9 13.15 0.05 -0.77
CA SER A 9 13.23 0.22 0.68
C SER A 9 12.22 1.24 1.21
N ARG A 10 12.05 2.36 0.48
CA ARG A 10 11.01 3.37 0.82
C ARG A 10 9.60 2.80 0.69
N THR A 11 9.31 2.06 -0.38
CA THR A 11 7.99 1.43 -0.58
C THR A 11 7.68 0.43 0.55
N LEU A 12 8.66 -0.34 1.01
CA LEU A 12 8.50 -1.33 2.07
C LEU A 12 8.58 -0.72 3.49
N SER A 13 9.01 0.55 3.61
CA SER A 13 9.28 1.21 4.89
C SER A 13 10.19 0.38 5.82
N ALA A 14 11.12 -0.36 5.22
CA ALA A 14 12.01 -1.28 5.91
C ALA A 14 13.35 -1.38 5.19
N PRO A 15 14.45 -1.67 5.91
CA PRO A 15 15.73 -1.96 5.27
C PRO A 15 15.59 -3.22 4.40
N LEU A 16 16.18 -3.17 3.20
CA LEU A 16 16.17 -4.32 2.31
C LEU A 16 17.12 -5.41 2.83
N PRO A 17 16.67 -6.68 2.89
CA PRO A 17 17.53 -7.81 3.18
C PRO A 17 18.67 -7.95 2.16
N ALA A 18 19.79 -8.55 2.56
CA ALA A 18 20.98 -8.72 1.72
C ALA A 18 20.72 -9.58 0.47
N GLU A 19 19.67 -10.39 0.48
CA GLU A 19 19.25 -11.19 -0.67
C GLU A 19 18.86 -10.32 -1.88
N PHE A 20 18.48 -9.06 -1.66
CA PHE A 20 18.11 -8.12 -2.72
C PHE A 20 19.32 -7.59 -3.48
N ASP A 21 20.53 -7.69 -2.92
CA ASP A 21 21.78 -7.35 -3.62
C ASP A 21 22.08 -8.31 -4.78
N ARG A 22 21.40 -9.47 -4.83
CA ARG A 22 21.51 -10.45 -5.93
C ARG A 22 20.63 -10.11 -7.13
N LEU A 23 19.71 -9.16 -6.98
CA LEU A 23 18.79 -8.77 -8.03
C LEU A 23 19.43 -7.68 -8.90
N SER A 24 19.26 -7.80 -10.21
CA SER A 24 19.59 -6.72 -11.13
C SER A 24 18.68 -5.51 -10.91
N GLU A 25 19.11 -4.33 -11.38
CA GLU A 25 18.28 -3.11 -11.32
C GLU A 25 16.92 -3.28 -12.00
N ALA A 26 16.87 -4.04 -13.11
CA ALA A 26 15.63 -4.32 -13.82
C ALA A 26 14.66 -5.17 -12.98
N GLU A 27 15.19 -6.16 -12.24
CA GLU A 27 14.38 -6.99 -11.33
C GLU A 27 13.91 -6.21 -10.11
N LEU A 28 14.75 -5.33 -9.54
CA LEU A 28 14.37 -4.43 -8.45
C LEU A 28 13.25 -3.46 -8.88
N ALA A 29 13.38 -2.86 -10.07
CA ALA A 29 12.34 -2.00 -10.63
C ALA A 29 11.04 -2.75 -10.92
N GLN A 30 11.14 -4.00 -11.41
CA GLN A 30 9.97 -4.86 -11.58
C GLN A 30 9.28 -5.16 -10.26
N LEU A 31 10.05 -5.45 -9.22
CA LEU A 31 9.53 -5.74 -7.89
C LEU A 31 8.84 -4.53 -7.26
N ASP A 32 9.42 -3.33 -7.38
CA ASP A 32 8.77 -2.09 -6.92
C ASP A 32 7.42 -1.86 -7.63
N ARG A 33 7.37 -2.08 -8.95
CA ARG A 33 6.10 -2.00 -9.71
C ARG A 33 5.06 -2.99 -9.20
N LEU A 34 5.45 -4.24 -8.94
CA LEU A 34 4.55 -5.28 -8.43
C LEU A 34 4.02 -4.95 -7.04
N LEU A 35 4.89 -4.42 -6.16
CA LEU A 35 4.52 -4.00 -4.81
C LEU A 35 3.55 -2.82 -4.83
N ARG A 36 3.82 -1.78 -5.62
CA ARG A 36 2.90 -0.65 -5.80
C ARG A 36 1.53 -1.10 -6.29
N ALA A 37 1.50 -2.01 -7.26
CA ALA A 37 0.25 -2.57 -7.76
C ALA A 37 -0.50 -3.40 -6.69
N ALA A 38 0.23 -4.12 -5.83
CA ALA A 38 -0.37 -4.89 -4.75
C ALA A 38 -0.95 -3.98 -3.65
N GLU A 39 -0.23 -2.93 -3.26
CA GLU A 39 -0.69 -1.92 -2.31
C GLU A 39 -1.91 -1.17 -2.84
N GLN A 40 -1.92 -0.80 -4.12
CA GLN A 40 -3.09 -0.18 -4.75
C GLN A 40 -4.32 -1.11 -4.70
N ARG A 41 -4.17 -2.38 -5.08
CA ARG A 41 -5.26 -3.38 -4.99
C ARG A 41 -5.73 -3.62 -3.55
N ARG A 42 -4.84 -3.46 -2.56
CA ARG A 42 -5.18 -3.57 -1.14
C ARG A 42 -5.98 -2.36 -0.69
N ALA A 43 -5.55 -1.14 -1.05
CA ALA A 43 -6.26 0.10 -0.76
C ALA A 43 -7.68 0.10 -1.36
N GLU A 44 -7.83 -0.32 -2.61
CA GLU A 44 -9.14 -0.44 -3.27
C GLU A 44 -10.07 -1.42 -2.55
N ARG A 45 -9.57 -2.62 -2.21
CA ARG A 45 -10.35 -3.61 -1.46
C ARG A 45 -10.75 -3.11 -0.08
N LEU A 46 -9.85 -2.42 0.61
CA LEU A 46 -10.14 -1.84 1.92
C LEU A 46 -11.18 -0.72 1.82
N GLY A 47 -11.04 0.19 0.85
CA GLY A 47 -12.01 1.26 0.58
C GLY A 47 -13.40 0.68 0.30
N ALA A 48 -13.49 -0.34 -0.56
CA ALA A 48 -14.75 -1.02 -0.85
C ALA A 48 -15.37 -1.68 0.39
N ALA A 49 -14.55 -2.29 1.25
CA ALA A 49 -15.02 -2.89 2.50
C ALA A 49 -15.55 -1.82 3.47
N ILE A 50 -14.86 -0.68 3.60
CA ILE A 50 -15.30 0.44 4.43
C ILE A 50 -16.61 1.04 3.92
N ASP A 51 -16.72 1.31 2.62
CA ASP A 51 -17.96 1.81 2.02
C ASP A 51 -19.12 0.84 2.23
N SER A 52 -18.85 -0.47 2.14
CA SER A 52 -19.84 -1.49 2.46
C SER A 52 -20.27 -1.45 3.92
N GLY A 53 -19.34 -1.32 4.86
CA GLY A 53 -19.64 -1.17 6.29
C GLY A 53 -20.44 0.10 6.59
N LEU A 54 -20.09 1.23 5.98
CA LEU A 54 -20.80 2.49 6.14
C LEU A 54 -22.25 2.44 5.64
N ARG A 55 -22.58 1.54 4.69
CA ARG A 55 -23.98 1.33 4.27
C ARG A 55 -24.85 0.81 5.42
N LEU A 56 -24.27 0.07 6.36
CA LEU A 56 -24.96 -0.44 7.55
C LEU A 56 -25.16 0.63 8.64
N ILE A 57 -24.45 1.76 8.55
CA ILE A 57 -24.52 2.85 9.52
C ILE A 57 -25.56 3.89 9.05
N PRO A 58 -26.39 4.43 9.97
CA PRO A 58 -27.29 5.54 9.68
C PRO A 58 -26.57 6.71 9.00
N ARG A 59 -27.17 7.26 7.94
CA ARG A 59 -26.53 8.26 7.06
C ARG A 59 -25.95 9.47 7.82
N LEU A 60 -26.64 9.90 8.87
CA LEU A 60 -26.23 11.01 9.74
C LEU A 60 -24.94 10.75 10.53
N MET A 61 -24.63 9.49 10.85
CA MET A 61 -23.43 9.14 11.64
C MET A 61 -22.19 8.84 10.79
N ARG A 62 -22.35 8.63 9.47
CA ARG A 62 -21.24 8.30 8.56
C ARG A 62 -20.08 9.30 8.60
N PRO A 63 -20.28 10.63 8.65
CA PRO A 63 -19.17 11.58 8.71
C PRO A 63 -18.32 11.44 9.99
N ALA A 64 -18.96 11.17 11.13
CA ALA A 64 -18.26 10.96 12.40
C ALA A 64 -17.43 9.67 12.37
N VAL A 65 -17.98 8.59 11.78
CA VAL A 65 -17.27 7.32 11.62
C VAL A 65 -16.11 7.43 10.64
N LYS A 66 -16.26 8.14 9.51
CA LYS A 66 -15.15 8.39 8.58
C LYS A 66 -13.99 9.14 9.25
N ARG A 67 -14.31 10.20 10.02
CA ARG A 67 -13.30 10.94 10.79
C ARG A 67 -12.56 10.06 11.80
N ALA A 68 -13.26 9.17 12.51
CA ALA A 68 -12.63 8.26 13.47
C ALA A 68 -11.70 7.23 12.80
N LEU A 69 -11.96 6.87 11.54
CA LEU A 69 -11.14 5.97 10.74
C LEU A 69 -9.97 6.67 10.02
N GLY A 70 -9.82 8.00 10.18
CA GLY A 70 -8.77 8.76 9.50
C GLY A 70 -8.97 8.90 7.99
N LEU A 71 -10.23 8.80 7.52
CA LEU A 71 -10.64 8.93 6.11
C LEU A 71 -11.18 10.32 5.79
#